data_AF-A0A954LIU5-F1
#
_entry.id   AF-A0A954LIU5-F1
#
_cell.length_a   1.000
_cell.length_b   1.000
_cell.length_c   1.000
_cell.angle_alpha   90.00
_cell.angle_beta   90.00
_cell.angle_gamma   90.00
#
_symmetry.space_group_name_H-M   'P 1'
#
loop_
_entity.id
_entity.type
_entity.pdbx_description
1 polymer ?
#
loop_
_entity_poly.entity_id
_entity_poly.type
_entity_poly.pdbx_seq_one_letter_code
_entity_poly.pdbx_strand_id
1 'polypeptide(L)'
;MYCPSLQNFQNDVLAFTARLAEFEKKVEPLSYPDDENLLTELEEIMSFGLESCHRINHEIKADAELLKETQTNFREATATWCNQSWIMNRARTKPRGFPGDYQMLMAIYDGVPLARGLGGYLDRWCLQMTLGRAVNSRLELAKTFLLAELSQKTKAMKVLDIASGPGREFRSMHSQNLACEVEISCLDTDEGALEYVRRHVQKQTPANFTFHFSSHNAFRLRSPEKVIKLFGRQDIIYSVGLADYIPDRLLVPMLASWKDALNPEGCVYVAFKDKNYYDEVEYQWLMDWSFVQRDEQECRNLLEQAGYDMNNVEVGRDQTGVIITFLARPAHMLQNRFSQMKHQPSPPIRAANSSVKRTSVDSSSN
;
A
#
# COMPACT_ATOMS: atom_id res chain seq x y z
N MET A 1 2.12 19.68 -32.53
CA MET A 1 3.57 19.94 -32.44
C MET A 1 4.21 18.57 -32.22
N TYR A 2 5.05 18.09 -33.15
CA TYR A 2 5.63 16.75 -33.10
C TYR A 2 6.64 16.70 -31.93
N CYS A 3 6.38 15.90 -30.89
CA CYS A 3 7.30 15.74 -29.78
C CYS A 3 8.18 14.51 -30.05
N PRO A 4 9.48 14.66 -30.38
CA PRO A 4 10.35 13.53 -30.73
C PRO A 4 10.41 12.44 -29.64
N SER A 5 10.21 12.82 -28.38
CA SER A 5 10.20 11.87 -27.28
C SER A 5 8.96 10.99 -27.22
N LEU A 6 7.77 11.49 -27.61
CA LEU A 6 6.58 10.65 -27.77
C LEU A 6 6.78 9.61 -28.87
N GLN A 7 7.45 9.97 -29.97
CA GLN A 7 7.77 9.04 -31.04
C GLN A 7 8.76 7.96 -30.57
N ASN A 8 9.80 8.36 -29.82
CA ASN A 8 10.75 7.40 -29.23
C ASN A 8 10.07 6.49 -28.22
N PHE A 9 9.19 7.04 -27.37
CA PHE A 9 8.39 6.26 -26.42
C PHE A 9 7.51 5.22 -27.14
N GLN A 10 6.84 5.60 -28.23
CA GLN A 10 6.07 4.64 -29.03
C GLN A 10 6.93 3.49 -29.59
N ASN A 11 8.14 3.78 -30.06
CA ASN A 11 9.07 2.76 -30.52
C ASN A 11 9.53 1.84 -29.37
N ASP A 12 9.82 2.41 -28.20
CA ASP A 12 10.15 1.64 -27.00
C ASP A 12 9.00 0.72 -26.58
N VAL A 13 7.74 1.20 -26.64
CA VAL A 13 6.54 0.40 -26.33
C VAL A 13 6.37 -0.75 -27.32
N LEU A 14 6.62 -0.54 -28.62
CA LEU A 14 6.61 -1.61 -29.62
C LEU A 14 7.69 -2.65 -29.34
N ALA A 15 8.91 -2.23 -28.97
CA ALA A 15 9.97 -3.13 -28.59
C ALA A 15 9.65 -3.91 -27.30
N PHE A 16 9.06 -3.25 -26.31
CA PHE A 16 8.66 -3.86 -25.04
C PHE A 16 7.59 -4.93 -25.24
N THR A 17 6.53 -4.61 -25.99
CA THR A 17 5.44 -5.56 -26.30
C THR A 17 5.92 -6.74 -27.15
N ALA A 18 6.87 -6.52 -28.07
CA ALA A 18 7.51 -7.62 -28.82
C ALA A 18 8.30 -8.57 -27.89
N ARG A 19 9.00 -8.04 -26.88
CA ARG A 19 9.69 -8.86 -25.87
C ARG A 19 8.71 -9.66 -25.01
N LEU A 20 7.62 -9.05 -24.56
CA LEU A 20 6.55 -9.75 -23.84
C LEU A 20 5.95 -10.88 -24.68
N ALA A 21 5.72 -10.64 -25.98
CA ALA A 21 5.21 -11.64 -26.90
C ALA A 21 6.17 -12.82 -27.10
N GLU A 22 7.48 -12.56 -27.15
CA GLU A 22 8.47 -13.63 -27.25
C GLU A 22 8.63 -14.41 -25.95
N PHE A 23 8.60 -13.70 -24.82
CA PHE A 23 8.61 -14.32 -23.50
C PHE A 23 7.39 -15.25 -23.29
N GLU A 24 6.19 -14.80 -23.68
CA GLU A 24 4.96 -15.60 -23.59
C GLU A 24 5.10 -16.95 -24.30
N LYS A 25 5.77 -17.02 -25.46
CA LYS A 25 5.99 -18.28 -26.21
C LYS A 25 6.87 -19.28 -25.46
N LYS A 26 7.72 -18.80 -24.55
CA LYS A 26 8.58 -19.66 -23.72
C LYS A 26 7.86 -20.21 -22.50
N VAL A 27 6.79 -19.56 -22.06
CA VAL A 27 6.03 -19.95 -20.87
C VAL A 27 4.98 -20.99 -21.23
N GLU A 28 5.03 -22.17 -20.60
CA GLU A 28 4.00 -23.18 -20.79
C GLU A 28 2.62 -22.65 -20.32
N PRO A 29 1.55 -22.77 -21.14
CA PRO A 29 0.22 -22.35 -20.73
C PRO A 29 -0.23 -23.05 -19.44
N LEU A 30 -0.85 -22.29 -18.53
CA LEU A 30 -1.35 -22.77 -17.23
C LEU A 30 -0.30 -23.32 -16.25
N SER A 31 1.00 -23.17 -16.54
CA SER A 31 2.09 -23.54 -15.62
C SER A 31 2.09 -22.71 -14.33
N TYR A 32 2.73 -23.25 -13.29
CA TYR A 32 3.06 -22.49 -12.10
C TYR A 32 4.28 -21.59 -12.38
N PRO A 33 4.39 -20.40 -11.76
CA PRO A 33 5.50 -19.49 -12.00
C PRO A 33 6.72 -19.81 -11.12
N ASP A 34 7.29 -21.01 -11.27
CA ASP A 34 8.36 -21.54 -10.42
C ASP A 34 9.75 -21.59 -11.09
N ASP A 35 9.87 -21.29 -12.38
CA ASP A 35 11.17 -21.18 -13.06
C ASP A 35 11.82 -19.81 -12.78
N GLU A 36 12.88 -19.80 -11.97
CA GLU A 36 13.61 -18.57 -11.64
C GLU A 36 14.27 -17.90 -12.87
N ASN A 37 14.67 -18.66 -13.88
CA ASN A 37 15.28 -18.07 -15.08
C ASN A 37 14.24 -17.29 -15.88
N LEU A 38 13.02 -17.83 -16.00
CA LEU A 38 11.91 -17.12 -16.63
C LEU A 38 11.51 -15.89 -15.82
N LEU A 39 11.56 -15.95 -14.49
CA LEU A 39 11.31 -14.78 -13.66
C LEU A 39 12.37 -13.69 -13.85
N THR A 40 13.66 -14.04 -13.88
CA THR A 40 14.74 -13.09 -14.16
C THR A 40 14.60 -12.48 -15.55
N GLU A 41 14.28 -13.27 -16.58
CA GLU A 41 14.03 -12.75 -17.93
C GLU A 41 12.84 -11.77 -17.94
N LEU A 42 11.75 -12.09 -17.23
CA LEU A 42 10.60 -11.19 -17.10
C LEU A 42 10.99 -9.89 -16.39
N GLU A 43 11.79 -9.94 -15.32
CA GLU A 43 12.28 -8.76 -14.59
C GLU A 43 13.05 -7.81 -15.51
N GLU A 44 13.91 -8.34 -16.38
CA GLU A 44 14.64 -7.54 -17.39
C GLU A 44 13.70 -6.90 -18.41
N ILE A 45 12.69 -7.64 -18.87
CA ILE A 45 11.68 -7.15 -19.81
C ILE A 45 10.86 -6.02 -19.17
N MET A 46 10.37 -6.23 -17.95
CA MET A 46 9.60 -5.22 -17.20
C MET A 46 10.44 -3.97 -16.91
N SER A 47 11.71 -4.15 -16.54
CA SER A 47 12.64 -3.03 -16.31
C SER A 47 12.83 -2.18 -17.57
N PHE A 48 13.00 -2.81 -18.74
CA PHE A 48 13.10 -2.11 -20.02
C PHE A 48 11.85 -1.24 -20.31
N GLY A 49 10.66 -1.78 -20.09
CA GLY A 49 9.41 -1.02 -20.29
C GLY A 49 9.27 0.14 -19.30
N LEU A 50 9.60 -0.08 -18.03
CA LEU A 50 9.54 0.92 -16.98
C LEU A 50 10.55 2.05 -17.19
N GLU A 51 11.78 1.77 -17.61
CA GLU A 51 12.78 2.80 -17.95
C GLU A 51 12.25 3.80 -19.00
N SER A 52 11.53 3.30 -20.01
CA SER A 52 10.87 4.15 -21.00
C SER A 52 9.74 4.98 -20.39
N CYS A 53 8.92 4.37 -19.51
CA CYS A 53 7.87 5.06 -18.76
C CYS A 53 8.45 6.19 -17.89
N HIS A 54 9.55 5.97 -17.16
CA HIS A 54 10.18 7.00 -16.35
C HIS A 54 10.66 8.18 -17.18
N ARG A 55 11.33 7.91 -18.31
CA ARG A 55 11.83 8.94 -19.22
C ARG A 55 10.69 9.80 -19.74
N ILE A 56 9.66 9.20 -20.32
CA ILE A 56 8.55 9.98 -20.88
C ILE A 56 7.78 10.70 -19.77
N ASN A 57 7.55 10.06 -18.62
CA ASN A 57 6.88 10.67 -17.47
C ASN A 57 7.61 11.94 -17.01
N HIS A 58 8.94 11.90 -16.92
CA HIS A 58 9.74 13.08 -16.55
C HIS A 58 9.54 14.25 -17.52
N GLU A 59 9.46 13.96 -18.82
CA GLU A 59 9.35 14.97 -19.86
C GLU A 59 7.95 15.59 -19.97
N ILE A 60 6.89 14.78 -19.80
CA ILE A 60 5.51 15.24 -20.03
C ILE A 60 4.73 15.52 -18.73
N LYS A 61 5.28 15.27 -17.53
CA LYS A 61 4.56 15.43 -16.25
C LYS A 61 3.94 16.81 -15.99
N ALA A 62 4.42 17.86 -16.66
CA ALA A 62 3.86 19.20 -16.54
C ALA A 62 2.49 19.32 -17.24
N ASP A 63 2.23 18.47 -18.24
CA ASP A 63 0.97 18.39 -18.96
C ASP A 63 0.17 17.18 -18.45
N ALA A 64 -0.72 17.42 -17.50
CA ALA A 64 -1.49 16.36 -16.84
C ALA A 64 -2.45 15.62 -17.79
N GLU A 65 -2.94 16.29 -18.83
CA GLU A 65 -3.85 15.68 -19.82
C GLU A 65 -3.06 14.74 -20.73
N LEU A 66 -1.94 15.23 -21.29
CA LEU A 66 -1.05 14.42 -22.13
C LEU A 66 -0.45 13.24 -21.35
N LEU A 67 -0.04 13.43 -20.10
CA LEU A 67 0.47 12.34 -19.25
C LEU A 67 -0.59 11.25 -19.08
N LYS A 68 -1.82 11.64 -18.74
CA LYS A 68 -2.92 10.70 -18.53
C LYS A 68 -3.28 9.94 -19.81
N GLU A 69 -3.32 10.63 -20.94
CA GLU A 69 -3.55 10.01 -22.25
C GLU A 69 -2.44 9.01 -22.58
N THR A 70 -1.17 9.41 -22.42
CA THR A 70 -0.01 8.56 -22.71
C THR A 70 0.04 7.30 -21.83
N GLN A 71 -0.25 7.46 -20.53
CA GLN A 71 -0.39 6.34 -19.60
C GLN A 71 -1.52 5.38 -20.01
N THR A 72 -2.64 5.91 -20.50
CA THR A 72 -3.77 5.10 -20.97
C THR A 72 -3.39 4.30 -22.21
N ASN A 73 -2.79 4.94 -23.20
CA ASN A 73 -2.32 4.30 -24.42
C ASN A 73 -1.27 3.20 -24.13
N PHE A 74 -0.38 3.42 -23.16
CA PHE A 74 0.57 2.40 -22.71
C PHE A 74 -0.12 1.17 -22.11
N ARG A 75 -1.13 1.38 -21.24
CA ARG A 75 -1.89 0.27 -20.64
C ARG A 75 -2.69 -0.50 -21.69
N GLU A 76 -3.25 0.18 -22.68
CA GLU A 76 -3.94 -0.44 -23.81
C GLU A 76 -2.98 -1.28 -24.67
N ALA A 77 -1.81 -0.73 -25.02
CA ALA A 77 -0.80 -1.44 -25.80
C ALA A 77 -0.26 -2.70 -25.09
N THR A 78 -0.23 -2.69 -23.76
CA THR A 78 0.28 -3.81 -22.94
C THR A 78 -0.83 -4.74 -22.45
N ALA A 79 -2.11 -4.45 -22.73
CA ALA A 79 -3.27 -5.14 -22.17
C ALA A 79 -3.26 -6.66 -22.44
N THR A 80 -2.87 -7.08 -23.63
CA THR A 80 -2.81 -8.50 -24.04
C THR A 80 -1.99 -9.36 -23.07
N TRP A 81 -0.90 -8.83 -22.52
CA TRP A 81 0.01 -9.55 -21.62
C TRP A 81 -0.28 -9.22 -20.16
N CYS A 82 -0.32 -7.92 -19.82
CA CYS A 82 -0.50 -7.49 -18.43
C CYS A 82 -1.84 -7.92 -17.84
N ASN A 83 -2.92 -8.00 -18.63
CA ASN A 83 -4.23 -8.40 -18.10
C ASN A 83 -4.33 -9.92 -17.85
N GLN A 84 -3.32 -10.72 -18.22
CA GLN A 84 -3.24 -12.12 -17.81
C GLN A 84 -2.87 -12.25 -16.33
N SER A 85 -2.16 -11.28 -15.76
CA SER A 85 -1.94 -11.19 -14.31
C SER A 85 -3.25 -10.86 -13.61
N TRP A 86 -3.56 -11.61 -12.56
CA TRP A 86 -4.73 -11.33 -11.73
C TRP A 86 -4.56 -9.97 -11.01
N ILE A 87 -3.35 -9.68 -10.52
CA ILE A 87 -3.05 -8.44 -9.80
C ILE A 87 -3.17 -7.22 -10.73
N MET A 88 -2.47 -7.21 -11.86
CA MET A 88 -2.51 -6.08 -12.79
C MET A 88 -3.92 -5.88 -13.36
N ASN A 89 -4.59 -6.96 -13.77
CA ASN A 89 -5.94 -6.87 -14.31
C ASN A 89 -6.93 -6.31 -13.29
N ARG A 90 -6.88 -6.77 -12.04
CA ARG A 90 -7.75 -6.28 -10.97
C ARG A 90 -7.50 -4.81 -10.67
N ALA A 91 -6.24 -4.39 -10.61
CA ALA A 91 -5.90 -2.98 -10.39
C ALA A 91 -6.42 -2.07 -11.53
N ARG A 92 -6.30 -2.51 -12.79
CA ARG A 92 -6.77 -1.77 -13.97
C ARG A 92 -8.30 -1.72 -14.07
N THR A 93 -8.98 -2.82 -13.80
CA THR A 93 -10.45 -2.93 -13.95
C THR A 93 -11.22 -2.37 -12.75
N LYS A 94 -10.57 -2.26 -11.58
CA LYS A 94 -11.13 -1.66 -10.35
C LYS A 94 -12.55 -2.19 -10.07
N PRO A 95 -12.75 -3.52 -9.93
CA PRO A 95 -14.07 -4.13 -9.86
C PRO A 95 -14.94 -3.60 -8.70
N ARG A 96 -14.31 -2.96 -7.70
CA ARG A 96 -14.97 -2.35 -6.55
C ARG A 96 -14.85 -0.81 -6.50
N GLY A 97 -14.42 -0.21 -7.60
CA GLY A 97 -14.25 1.24 -7.76
C GLY A 97 -12.86 1.78 -7.43
N PHE A 98 -11.94 0.95 -6.90
CA PHE A 98 -10.56 1.33 -6.60
C PHE A 98 -9.61 0.12 -6.71
N PRO A 99 -8.31 0.33 -6.97
CA PRO A 99 -7.37 -0.77 -7.29
C PRO A 99 -6.96 -1.61 -6.07
N GLY A 100 -6.94 -1.00 -4.88
CA GLY A 100 -6.49 -1.62 -3.63
C GLY A 100 -7.59 -2.26 -2.78
N ASP A 101 -8.60 -2.87 -3.40
CA ASP A 101 -9.73 -3.46 -2.68
C ASP A 101 -9.35 -4.66 -1.79
N TYR A 102 -10.29 -5.14 -0.97
CA TYR A 102 -9.99 -6.19 0.00
C TYR A 102 -9.49 -7.51 -0.62
N GLN A 103 -9.90 -7.89 -1.85
CA GLN A 103 -9.37 -9.11 -2.49
C GLN A 103 -7.95 -8.86 -2.98
N MET A 104 -7.66 -7.67 -3.51
CA MET A 104 -6.29 -7.28 -3.86
C MET A 104 -5.39 -7.40 -2.64
N LEU A 105 -5.81 -6.83 -1.50
CA LEU A 105 -5.05 -6.93 -0.26
C LEU A 105 -4.88 -8.37 0.20
N MET A 106 -5.92 -9.21 0.12
CA MET A 106 -5.81 -10.63 0.45
C MET A 106 -4.80 -11.36 -0.44
N ALA A 107 -4.81 -11.13 -1.75
CA ALA A 107 -3.84 -11.73 -2.66
C ALA A 107 -2.39 -11.35 -2.29
N ILE A 108 -2.17 -10.06 -1.97
CA ILE A 108 -0.87 -9.58 -1.48
C ILE A 108 -0.51 -10.25 -0.15
N TYR A 109 -1.46 -10.34 0.79
CA TYR A 109 -1.25 -10.95 2.11
C TYR A 109 -0.95 -12.45 2.09
N ASP A 110 -1.56 -13.16 1.14
CA ASP A 110 -1.33 -14.59 0.99
C ASP A 110 -0.02 -14.86 0.23
N GLY A 111 0.51 -13.86 -0.50
CA GLY A 111 1.83 -13.91 -1.10
C GLY A 111 1.98 -14.95 -2.22
N VAL A 112 0.85 -15.42 -2.77
CA VAL A 112 0.81 -16.46 -3.80
C VAL A 112 0.24 -15.89 -5.11
N PRO A 113 0.89 -16.17 -6.26
CA PRO A 113 0.31 -15.87 -7.57
C PRO A 113 -1.03 -16.56 -7.76
N LEU A 114 -2.03 -15.81 -8.26
CA LEU A 114 -3.39 -16.32 -8.48
C LEU A 114 -3.62 -16.72 -9.94
N ALA A 115 -2.89 -16.11 -10.86
CA ALA A 115 -2.84 -16.52 -12.26
C ALA A 115 -1.84 -17.66 -12.50
N ARG A 116 -1.85 -18.18 -13.73
CA ARG A 116 -0.97 -19.23 -14.25
C ARG A 116 -0.31 -18.79 -15.55
N GLY A 117 0.70 -19.52 -16.02
CA GLY A 117 1.48 -19.13 -17.20
C GLY A 117 2.08 -17.74 -17.04
N LEU A 118 2.12 -16.95 -18.13
CA LEU A 118 2.65 -15.58 -18.11
C LEU A 118 2.03 -14.72 -17.01
N GLY A 119 0.70 -14.78 -16.85
CA GLY A 119 -0.02 -14.05 -15.81
C GLY A 119 0.46 -14.41 -14.40
N GLY A 120 0.80 -15.68 -14.17
CA GLY A 120 1.37 -16.14 -12.89
C GLY A 120 2.75 -15.55 -12.61
N TYR A 121 3.62 -15.46 -13.63
CA TYR A 121 4.93 -14.82 -13.49
C TYR A 121 4.80 -13.32 -13.23
N LEU A 122 3.87 -12.65 -13.92
CA LEU A 122 3.56 -11.24 -13.66
C LEU A 122 2.98 -11.01 -12.27
N ASP A 123 2.09 -11.89 -11.77
CA ASP A 123 1.62 -11.84 -10.39
C ASP A 123 2.79 -11.98 -9.40
N ARG A 124 3.67 -12.96 -9.64
CA ARG A 124 4.85 -13.19 -8.79
C ARG A 124 5.76 -11.97 -8.78
N TRP A 125 6.02 -11.37 -9.93
CA TRP A 125 6.77 -10.12 -10.07
C TRP A 125 6.09 -8.97 -9.30
N CYS A 126 4.77 -8.80 -9.43
CA CYS A 126 4.02 -7.76 -8.70
C CYS A 126 4.10 -7.92 -7.17
N LEU A 127 4.04 -9.16 -6.67
CA LEU A 127 4.18 -9.44 -5.24
C LEU A 127 5.57 -9.08 -4.71
N GLN A 128 6.59 -9.11 -5.58
CA GLN A 128 7.95 -8.67 -5.28
C GLN A 128 8.19 -7.18 -5.58
N MET A 129 7.21 -6.43 -6.07
CA MET A 129 7.35 -4.98 -6.15
C MET A 129 7.38 -4.36 -4.73
N THR A 130 7.95 -3.17 -4.64
CA THR A 130 8.16 -2.46 -3.37
C THR A 130 6.88 -2.35 -2.53
N LEU A 131 5.75 -1.95 -3.11
CA LEU A 131 4.48 -1.85 -2.39
C LEU A 131 3.83 -3.21 -2.09
N GLY A 132 4.10 -4.25 -2.89
CA GLY A 132 3.65 -5.62 -2.60
C GLY A 132 4.25 -6.13 -1.28
N ARG A 133 5.55 -5.91 -1.07
CA ARG A 133 6.24 -6.23 0.20
C ARG A 133 5.83 -5.30 1.33
N ALA A 134 5.74 -3.99 1.07
CA ALA A 134 5.44 -2.98 2.08
C ALA A 134 4.04 -3.16 2.70
N VAL A 135 3.04 -3.54 1.89
CA VAL A 135 1.66 -3.79 2.35
C VAL A 135 1.61 -4.97 3.33
N ASN A 136 2.42 -6.02 3.11
CA ASN A 136 2.57 -7.13 4.05
C ASN A 136 3.20 -6.67 5.37
N SER A 137 4.30 -5.92 5.29
CA SER A 137 4.98 -5.44 6.49
C SER A 137 4.10 -4.47 7.31
N ARG A 138 3.28 -3.65 6.64
CA ARG A 138 2.24 -2.82 7.27
C ARG A 138 1.24 -3.63 8.08
N LEU A 139 0.80 -4.78 7.57
CA LEU A 139 -0.11 -5.67 8.30
C LEU A 139 0.53 -6.14 9.62
N GLU A 140 1.81 -6.49 9.60
CA GLU A 140 2.54 -6.88 10.81
C GLU A 140 2.73 -5.73 11.80
N LEU A 141 2.96 -4.51 11.32
CA LEU A 141 2.98 -3.32 12.19
C LEU A 141 1.63 -3.07 12.86
N ALA A 142 0.53 -3.15 12.10
CA ALA A 142 -0.82 -2.96 12.64
C ALA A 142 -1.14 -4.00 13.73
N LYS A 143 -0.78 -5.27 13.49
CA LYS A 143 -0.89 -6.34 14.49
C LYS A 143 -0.08 -6.03 15.75
N THR A 144 1.19 -5.68 15.58
CA THR A 144 2.11 -5.38 16.69
C THR A 144 1.61 -4.22 17.53
N PHE A 145 1.13 -3.15 16.86
CA PHE A 145 0.51 -2.00 17.50
C PHE A 145 -0.71 -2.41 18.33
N LEU A 146 -1.69 -3.10 17.73
CA LEU A 146 -2.91 -3.50 18.43
C LEU A 146 -2.60 -4.41 19.62
N LEU A 147 -1.67 -5.35 19.46
CA LEU A 147 -1.23 -6.22 20.55
C LEU A 147 -0.60 -5.41 21.69
N ALA A 148 0.30 -4.47 21.38
CA ALA A 148 0.95 -3.64 22.39
C ALA A 148 -0.05 -2.79 23.18
N GLU A 149 -1.06 -2.24 22.51
CA GLU A 149 -2.08 -1.42 23.16
C GLU A 149 -3.09 -2.22 23.98
N LEU A 150 -3.45 -3.43 23.54
CA LEU A 150 -4.46 -4.26 24.20
C LEU A 150 -3.89 -5.14 25.33
N SER A 151 -2.66 -5.63 25.20
CA SER A 151 -2.09 -6.63 26.13
C SER A 151 -1.93 -6.14 27.57
N GLN A 152 -1.90 -4.82 27.78
CA GLN A 152 -1.70 -4.21 29.10
C GLN A 152 -3.00 -3.64 29.68
N LYS A 153 -4.14 -3.93 29.06
CA LYS A 153 -5.44 -3.39 29.45
C LYS A 153 -6.28 -4.48 30.10
N THR A 154 -6.91 -4.11 31.21
CA THR A 154 -7.90 -4.92 31.93
C THR A 154 -9.30 -4.34 31.81
N LYS A 155 -9.43 -3.04 31.51
CA LYS A 155 -10.69 -2.38 31.20
C LYS A 155 -11.13 -2.70 29.77
N ALA A 156 -12.44 -2.66 29.51
CA ALA A 156 -12.98 -2.78 28.16
C ALA A 156 -12.40 -1.70 27.23
N MET A 157 -12.06 -2.08 26.00
CA MET A 157 -11.41 -1.24 25.00
C MET A 157 -12.29 -1.12 23.76
N LYS A 158 -12.51 0.11 23.29
CA LYS A 158 -13.22 0.41 22.04
C LYS A 158 -12.25 0.77 20.93
N VAL A 159 -12.32 0.03 19.83
CA VAL A 159 -11.44 0.16 18.67
C VAL A 159 -12.27 0.51 17.45
N LEU A 160 -11.94 1.61 16.78
CA LEU A 160 -12.50 1.99 15.49
C LEU A 160 -11.44 1.82 14.40
N ASP A 161 -11.71 0.90 13.48
CA ASP A 161 -10.88 0.61 12.30
C ASP A 161 -11.52 1.28 11.08
N ILE A 162 -10.85 2.30 10.53
CA ILE A 162 -11.34 3.14 9.43
C ILE A 162 -10.72 2.67 8.11
N ALA A 163 -11.58 2.39 7.13
CA ALA A 163 -11.24 1.68 5.90
C ALA A 163 -10.65 0.30 6.23
N SER A 164 -11.42 -0.47 6.99
CA SER A 164 -11.00 -1.71 7.65
C SER A 164 -10.54 -2.82 6.71
N GLY A 165 -10.98 -2.78 5.45
CA GLY A 165 -10.64 -3.79 4.46
C GLY A 165 -10.92 -5.21 4.98
N PRO A 166 -10.01 -6.18 4.78
CA PRO A 166 -10.24 -7.57 5.16
C PRO A 166 -9.99 -7.89 6.64
N GLY A 167 -9.63 -6.91 7.50
CA GLY A 167 -9.43 -7.09 8.94
C GLY A 167 -8.43 -8.20 9.34
N ARG A 168 -7.41 -8.44 8.51
CA ARG A 168 -6.47 -9.57 8.67
C ARG A 168 -5.60 -9.45 9.92
N GLU A 169 -5.43 -8.25 10.46
CA GLU A 169 -4.70 -7.95 11.69
C GLU A 169 -5.33 -8.60 12.93
N PHE A 170 -6.64 -8.86 12.92
CA PHE A 170 -7.32 -9.47 14.05
C PHE A 170 -7.18 -11.00 14.09
N ARG A 171 -6.80 -11.66 12.99
CA ARG A 171 -6.68 -13.13 12.95
C ARG A 171 -5.60 -13.66 13.91
N SER A 172 -4.53 -12.89 14.13
CA SER A 172 -3.47 -13.27 15.09
C SER A 172 -3.89 -13.12 16.56
N MET A 173 -5.01 -12.46 16.85
CA MET A 173 -5.47 -12.24 18.22
C MET A 173 -5.95 -13.53 18.91
N HIS A 174 -6.32 -14.55 18.14
CA HIS A 174 -6.78 -15.85 18.68
C HIS A 174 -5.80 -16.50 19.66
N SER A 175 -4.50 -16.34 19.43
CA SER A 175 -3.46 -16.98 20.23
C SER A 175 -3.09 -16.19 21.48
N GLN A 176 -3.76 -15.07 21.74
CA GLN A 176 -3.39 -14.12 22.78
C GLN A 176 -4.36 -14.18 23.95
N ASN A 177 -3.84 -14.22 25.16
CA ASN A 177 -4.64 -14.18 26.38
C ASN A 177 -4.85 -12.73 26.84
N LEU A 178 -5.70 -12.00 26.12
CA LEU A 178 -6.03 -10.60 26.43
C LEU A 178 -7.06 -10.54 27.57
N ALA A 179 -6.74 -9.79 28.63
CA ALA A 179 -7.58 -9.68 29.82
C ALA A 179 -8.76 -8.70 29.69
N CYS A 180 -8.74 -7.83 28.68
CA CYS A 180 -9.81 -6.85 28.43
C CYS A 180 -10.88 -7.38 27.47
N GLU A 181 -12.10 -6.88 27.61
CA GLU A 181 -13.12 -6.95 26.56
C GLU A 181 -12.75 -5.99 25.42
N VAL A 182 -12.91 -6.40 24.16
CA VAL A 182 -12.54 -5.59 22.99
C VAL A 182 -13.75 -5.43 22.07
N GLU A 183 -14.22 -4.20 21.91
CA GLU A 183 -15.29 -3.83 20.99
C GLU A 183 -14.66 -3.21 19.73
N ILE A 184 -14.80 -3.88 18.58
CA ILE A 184 -14.22 -3.46 17.31
C ILE A 184 -15.33 -2.97 16.39
N SER A 185 -15.26 -1.70 16.00
CA SER A 185 -16.07 -1.11 14.94
C SER A 185 -15.28 -1.10 13.63
N CYS A 186 -15.64 -1.98 12.69
CA CYS A 186 -15.11 -2.01 11.33
C CYS A 186 -15.92 -1.06 10.44
N LEU A 187 -15.26 -0.02 9.93
CA LEU A 187 -15.82 0.95 9.02
C LEU A 187 -15.21 0.78 7.62
N ASP A 188 -16.03 0.47 6.63
CA ASP A 188 -15.60 0.45 5.23
C ASP A 188 -16.74 0.88 4.31
N THR A 189 -16.42 1.38 3.12
CA THR A 189 -17.42 1.55 2.05
C THR A 189 -17.74 0.25 1.33
N ASP A 190 -16.82 -0.71 1.41
CA ASP A 190 -16.92 -2.00 0.78
C ASP A 190 -17.65 -3.01 1.68
N GLU A 191 -18.92 -3.28 1.35
CA GLU A 191 -19.73 -4.30 2.04
C GLU A 191 -19.16 -5.72 1.94
N GLY A 192 -18.47 -6.06 0.85
CA GLY A 192 -17.86 -7.39 0.72
C GLY A 192 -16.62 -7.55 1.59
N ALA A 193 -15.90 -6.47 1.88
CA ALA A 193 -14.83 -6.47 2.86
C ALA A 193 -15.38 -6.71 4.28
N LEU A 194 -16.44 -5.99 4.65
CA LEU A 194 -17.13 -6.18 5.94
C LEU A 194 -17.70 -7.60 6.09
N GLU A 195 -18.32 -8.14 5.04
CA GLU A 195 -18.84 -9.51 5.05
C GLU A 195 -17.72 -10.55 5.15
N TYR A 196 -16.57 -10.30 4.53
CA TYR A 196 -15.41 -11.16 4.69
C TYR A 196 -14.94 -11.20 6.16
N VAL A 197 -14.82 -10.05 6.82
CA VAL A 197 -14.46 -9.98 8.25
C VAL A 197 -15.47 -10.76 9.10
N ARG A 198 -16.77 -10.54 8.89
CA ARG A 198 -17.85 -11.25 9.60
C ARG A 198 -17.76 -12.77 9.43
N ARG A 199 -17.49 -13.25 8.21
CA ARG A 199 -17.49 -14.70 7.92
C ARG A 199 -16.21 -15.41 8.32
N HIS A 200 -15.06 -14.76 8.20
CA HIS A 200 -13.75 -15.40 8.26
C HIS A 200 -12.84 -14.91 9.37
N VAL A 201 -12.94 -13.64 9.77
CA VAL A 201 -12.07 -13.06 10.80
C VAL A 201 -12.71 -13.16 12.18
N GLN A 202 -13.93 -12.65 12.35
CA GLN A 202 -14.64 -12.66 13.64
C GLN A 202 -14.78 -14.06 14.23
N LYS A 203 -14.96 -15.09 13.40
CA LYS A 203 -15.06 -16.48 13.87
C LYS A 203 -13.74 -17.06 14.38
N GLN A 204 -12.63 -16.39 14.07
CA GLN A 204 -11.27 -16.76 14.46
C GLN A 204 -10.74 -15.85 15.57
N THR A 205 -11.53 -14.91 16.12
CA THR A 205 -11.09 -14.07 17.25
C THR A 205 -11.51 -14.64 18.60
N PRO A 206 -10.82 -14.25 19.70
CA PRO A 206 -11.21 -14.64 21.05
C PRO A 206 -12.67 -14.27 21.41
N ALA A 207 -13.26 -14.96 22.39
CA ALA A 207 -14.66 -14.76 22.79
C ALA A 207 -14.95 -13.38 23.40
N ASN A 208 -13.94 -12.73 23.97
CA ASN A 208 -13.99 -11.35 24.50
C ASN A 208 -13.88 -10.28 23.40
N PHE A 209 -14.01 -10.64 22.13
CA PHE A 209 -14.04 -9.71 21.00
C PHE A 209 -15.45 -9.61 20.44
N THR A 210 -15.98 -8.39 20.37
CA THR A 210 -17.26 -8.08 19.72
C THR A 210 -17.02 -7.22 18.49
N PHE A 211 -17.67 -7.55 17.37
CA PHE A 211 -17.53 -6.82 16.11
C PHE A 211 -18.82 -6.09 15.73
N HIS A 212 -18.67 -4.83 15.33
CA HIS A 212 -19.69 -3.99 14.72
C HIS A 212 -19.24 -3.61 13.32
N PHE A 213 -20.16 -3.64 12.36
CA PHE A 213 -19.85 -3.40 10.95
C PHE A 213 -20.66 -2.21 10.45
N SER A 214 -19.99 -1.24 9.83
CA SER A 214 -20.62 -0.02 9.33
C SER A 214 -20.19 0.26 7.90
N SER A 215 -21.15 0.12 6.97
CA SER A 215 -20.98 0.54 5.58
C SER A 215 -21.11 2.07 5.50
N HIS A 216 -19.99 2.79 5.56
CA HIS A 216 -19.99 4.25 5.52
C HIS A 216 -18.77 4.80 4.79
N ASN A 217 -18.97 5.91 4.08
CA ASN A 217 -17.87 6.65 3.49
C ASN A 217 -17.09 7.40 4.56
N ALA A 218 -15.83 7.00 4.80
CA ALA A 218 -14.93 7.62 5.77
C ALA A 218 -14.74 9.14 5.55
N PHE A 219 -14.88 9.66 4.31
CA PHE A 219 -14.78 11.11 4.03
C PHE A 219 -15.89 11.92 4.70
N ARG A 220 -16.94 11.24 5.17
CA ARG A 220 -18.02 11.84 5.92
C ARG A 220 -17.70 11.99 7.41
N LEU A 221 -16.59 11.44 7.90
CA LEU A 221 -16.09 11.55 9.27
C LEU A 221 -15.06 12.68 9.40
N ARG A 222 -15.53 13.92 9.23
CA ARG A 222 -14.73 15.15 9.32
C ARG A 222 -15.09 16.02 10.53
N SER A 223 -16.00 15.54 11.38
CA SER A 223 -16.38 16.23 12.61
C SER A 223 -16.45 15.23 13.76
N PRO A 224 -15.94 15.58 14.95
CA PRO A 224 -15.92 14.67 16.08
C PRO A 224 -17.32 14.31 16.54
N GLU A 225 -18.29 15.22 16.48
CA GLU A 225 -19.69 14.96 16.85
C GLU A 225 -20.26 13.82 16.03
N LYS A 226 -19.89 13.75 14.74
CA LYS A 226 -20.38 12.71 13.85
C LYS A 226 -19.71 11.36 14.12
N VAL A 227 -18.39 11.35 14.38
CA VAL A 227 -17.68 10.13 14.80
C VAL A 227 -18.29 9.60 16.10
N ILE A 228 -18.45 10.46 17.11
CA ILE A 228 -19.03 10.11 18.41
C ILE A 228 -20.49 9.68 18.27
N LYS A 229 -21.29 10.33 17.42
CA LYS A 229 -22.68 9.92 17.19
C LYS A 229 -22.81 8.52 16.59
N LEU A 230 -21.91 8.15 15.69
CA LEU A 230 -21.97 6.87 14.98
C LEU A 230 -21.34 5.72 15.76
N PHE A 231 -20.24 5.99 16.48
CA PHE A 231 -19.41 4.95 17.08
C PHE A 231 -19.21 5.13 18.59
N GLY A 232 -19.58 6.28 19.16
CA GLY A 232 -19.17 6.69 20.51
C GLY A 232 -17.71 7.15 20.54
N ARG A 233 -17.22 7.50 21.74
CA ARG A 233 -15.79 7.75 21.95
C ARG A 233 -15.01 6.44 21.94
N GLN A 234 -13.79 6.50 21.42
CA GLN A 234 -12.94 5.33 21.18
C GLN A 234 -11.69 5.36 22.05
N ASP A 235 -11.16 4.20 22.41
CA ASP A 235 -9.84 4.09 23.01
C ASP A 235 -8.75 3.96 21.93
N ILE A 236 -9.09 3.39 20.78
CA ILE A 236 -8.19 3.32 19.62
C ILE A 236 -8.96 3.75 18.38
N ILE A 237 -8.42 4.68 17.60
CA ILE A 237 -8.87 4.95 16.23
C ILE A 237 -7.69 4.73 15.30
N TYR A 238 -7.83 3.88 14.29
CA TYR A 238 -6.74 3.66 13.36
C TYR A 238 -7.20 3.52 11.91
N SER A 239 -6.24 3.78 11.00
CA SER A 239 -6.39 3.56 9.57
C SER A 239 -5.02 3.33 8.95
N VAL A 240 -4.83 2.18 8.30
CA VAL A 240 -3.55 1.86 7.64
C VAL A 240 -3.62 1.90 6.11
N GLY A 241 -4.81 2.05 5.53
CA GLY A 241 -5.03 1.94 4.08
C GLY A 241 -5.59 3.19 3.40
N LEU A 242 -5.99 4.22 4.14
CA LEU A 242 -6.80 5.31 3.60
C LEU A 242 -6.00 6.56 3.20
N ALA A 243 -5.06 7.00 4.03
CA ALA A 243 -4.51 8.36 4.01
C ALA A 243 -3.82 8.74 2.69
N ASP A 244 -3.20 7.77 2.02
CA ASP A 244 -2.52 7.96 0.72
C ASP A 244 -3.48 8.27 -0.43
N TYR A 245 -4.79 8.17 -0.24
CA TYR A 245 -5.78 8.50 -1.27
C TYR A 245 -6.47 9.85 -1.03
N ILE A 246 -6.23 10.48 0.12
CA ILE A 246 -7.04 11.61 0.60
C ILE A 246 -6.24 12.89 0.44
N PRO A 247 -6.70 13.89 -0.32
CA PRO A 247 -6.05 15.20 -0.37
C PRO A 247 -6.00 15.87 1.01
N ASP A 248 -4.95 16.64 1.27
CA ASP A 248 -4.66 17.27 2.57
C ASP A 248 -5.86 18.05 3.14
N ARG A 249 -6.53 18.84 2.29
CA ARG A 249 -7.73 19.64 2.64
C ARG A 249 -8.87 18.81 3.24
N LEU A 250 -8.89 17.51 2.97
CA LEU A 250 -9.87 16.56 3.52
C LEU A 250 -9.26 15.75 4.66
N LEU A 251 -7.98 15.37 4.57
CA LEU A 251 -7.33 14.52 5.56
C LEU A 251 -7.09 15.23 6.89
N VAL A 252 -6.65 16.50 6.89
CA VAL A 252 -6.43 17.28 8.12
C VAL A 252 -7.66 17.32 9.03
N PRO A 253 -8.86 17.73 8.56
CA PRO A 253 -10.05 17.74 9.42
C PRO A 253 -10.52 16.33 9.81
N MET A 254 -10.23 15.29 9.00
CA MET A 254 -10.49 13.90 9.40
C MET A 254 -9.61 13.51 10.61
N LEU A 255 -8.29 13.72 10.51
CA LEU A 255 -7.35 13.45 11.59
C LEU A 255 -7.73 14.21 12.87
N ALA A 256 -8.06 15.50 12.78
CA ALA A 256 -8.51 16.30 13.91
C ALA A 256 -9.76 15.68 14.58
N SER A 257 -10.73 15.25 13.76
CA SER A 257 -11.96 14.62 14.28
C SER A 257 -11.69 13.29 14.99
N TRP A 258 -10.68 12.53 14.57
CA TRP A 258 -10.29 11.28 15.23
C TRP A 258 -9.73 11.58 16.61
N LYS A 259 -8.77 12.51 16.71
CA LYS A 259 -8.22 12.97 18.00
C LYS A 259 -9.33 13.38 18.98
N ASP A 260 -10.27 14.20 18.54
CA ASP A 260 -11.33 14.75 19.41
C ASP A 260 -12.41 13.73 19.77
N ALA A 261 -12.49 12.60 19.05
CA ALA A 261 -13.37 11.48 19.33
C ALA A 261 -12.75 10.42 20.27
N LEU A 262 -11.52 10.61 20.75
CA LEU A 262 -10.89 9.69 21.70
C LEU A 262 -11.43 9.82 23.13
N ASN A 263 -11.33 8.73 23.89
CA ASN A 263 -11.35 8.76 25.35
C ASN A 263 -10.05 9.40 25.89
N PRO A 264 -9.99 9.84 27.17
CA PRO A 264 -8.83 10.55 27.72
C PRO A 264 -7.47 9.83 27.60
N GLU A 265 -7.47 8.51 27.56
CA GLU A 265 -6.27 7.67 27.40
C GLU A 265 -6.17 7.02 26.01
N GLY A 266 -7.02 7.45 25.07
CA GLY A 266 -7.09 6.86 23.75
C GLY A 266 -5.93 7.28 22.85
N CYS A 267 -5.74 6.56 21.75
CA CYS A 267 -4.70 6.85 20.77
C CYS A 267 -5.22 6.83 19.33
N VAL A 268 -4.52 7.56 18.46
CA VAL A 268 -4.69 7.48 17.01
C VAL A 268 -3.48 6.81 16.38
N TYR A 269 -3.70 5.85 15.49
CA TYR A 269 -2.67 5.21 14.68
C TYR A 269 -2.96 5.35 13.18
N VAL A 270 -2.08 5.99 12.43
CA VAL A 270 -2.26 6.19 10.98
C VAL A 270 -1.00 5.83 10.21
N ALA A 271 -1.16 5.19 9.05
CA ALA A 271 -0.06 4.84 8.17
C ALA A 271 -0.10 5.61 6.84
N PHE A 272 1.08 5.88 6.30
CA PHE A 272 1.30 6.52 5.00
C PHE A 272 2.39 5.77 4.23
N LYS A 273 2.39 5.91 2.90
CA LYS A 273 3.52 5.55 2.04
C LYS A 273 4.43 6.76 1.91
N ASP A 274 5.70 6.60 2.24
CA ASP A 274 6.72 7.64 2.05
C ASP A 274 7.21 7.64 0.60
N LYS A 275 6.90 8.72 -0.14
CA LYS A 275 7.23 8.90 -1.56
C LYS A 275 8.72 8.77 -1.89
N ASN A 276 9.61 8.88 -0.91
CA ASN A 276 11.04 8.75 -1.12
C ASN A 276 11.53 7.29 -1.17
N TYR A 277 10.67 6.33 -0.83
CA TYR A 277 11.03 4.91 -0.65
C TYR A 277 10.33 3.95 -1.62
N TYR A 278 9.47 4.45 -2.50
CA TYR A 278 8.87 3.67 -3.58
C TYR A 278 8.76 4.51 -4.85
N ASP A 279 8.60 3.84 -5.98
CA ASP A 279 8.46 4.51 -7.27
C ASP A 279 6.99 4.54 -7.72
N GLU A 280 6.38 5.71 -7.75
CA GLU A 280 4.98 5.85 -8.16
C GLU A 280 4.73 5.52 -9.65
N VAL A 281 5.74 5.67 -10.51
CA VAL A 281 5.60 5.48 -11.96
C VAL A 281 5.24 4.03 -12.25
N GLU A 282 5.83 3.08 -11.53
CA GLU A 282 5.54 1.64 -11.71
C GLU A 282 4.04 1.36 -11.60
N TYR A 283 3.40 1.88 -10.55
CA TYR A 283 1.99 1.62 -10.24
C TYR A 283 1.06 2.45 -11.13
N GLN A 284 1.41 3.70 -11.42
CA GLN A 284 0.59 4.57 -12.27
C GLN A 284 0.56 4.04 -13.71
N TRP A 285 1.73 3.68 -14.26
CA TRP A 285 1.84 3.25 -15.66
C TRP A 285 1.35 1.82 -15.85
N LEU A 286 1.72 0.87 -14.99
CA LEU A 286 1.32 -0.53 -15.18
C LEU A 286 -0.11 -0.81 -14.71
N MET A 287 -0.59 -0.14 -13.66
CA MET A 287 -1.79 -0.58 -12.93
C MET A 287 -2.90 0.48 -12.81
N ASP A 288 -2.68 1.70 -13.30
CA ASP A 288 -3.60 2.84 -13.08
C ASP A 288 -3.87 3.07 -11.58
N TRP A 289 -2.82 2.93 -10.77
CA TRP A 289 -2.87 3.03 -9.33
C TRP A 289 -2.02 4.22 -8.84
N SER A 290 -2.70 5.30 -8.46
CA SER A 290 -2.09 6.55 -8.00
C SER A 290 -2.35 6.80 -6.51
N PHE A 291 -1.46 7.60 -5.91
CA PHE A 291 -1.51 8.03 -4.51
C PHE A 291 -1.24 9.54 -4.41
N VAL A 292 -1.67 10.16 -3.32
CA VAL A 292 -1.23 11.50 -2.93
C VAL A 292 0.18 11.37 -2.33
N GLN A 293 1.18 11.85 -3.07
CA GLN A 293 2.58 11.71 -2.69
C GLN A 293 2.92 12.56 -1.47
N ARG A 294 3.47 11.92 -0.44
CA ARG A 294 3.96 12.58 0.76
C ARG A 294 5.25 11.95 1.26
N ASP A 295 6.18 12.78 1.75
CA ASP A 295 7.28 12.33 2.59
C ASP A 295 6.93 12.39 4.08
N GLU A 296 7.85 11.95 4.93
CA GLU A 296 7.68 11.99 6.38
C GLU A 296 7.40 13.40 6.92
N GLN A 297 8.06 14.44 6.41
CA GLN A 297 7.87 15.80 6.92
C GLN A 297 6.51 16.34 6.54
N GLU A 298 6.06 16.10 5.31
CA GLU A 298 4.71 16.43 4.87
C GLU A 298 3.65 15.71 5.71
N CYS A 299 3.86 14.42 6.04
CA CYS A 299 2.97 13.69 6.94
C CYS A 299 2.94 14.30 8.35
N ARG A 300 4.10 14.66 8.92
CA ARG A 300 4.19 15.35 10.22
C ARG A 300 3.44 16.67 10.22
N ASN A 301 3.58 17.46 9.16
CA ASN A 301 2.89 18.74 9.01
C ASN A 301 1.36 18.57 8.98
N LEU A 302 0.84 17.46 8.44
CA LEU A 302 -0.60 17.17 8.47
C LEU A 302 -1.11 16.88 9.88
N LEU A 303 -0.36 16.10 10.66
CA LEU A 303 -0.70 15.84 12.06
C LEU A 303 -0.63 17.14 12.88
N GLU A 304 0.40 17.96 12.70
CA GLU A 304 0.50 19.26 13.38
C GLU A 304 -0.68 20.17 13.04
N GLN A 305 -1.03 20.30 11.75
CA GLN A 305 -2.22 21.05 11.30
C GLN A 305 -3.53 20.50 11.86
N ALA A 306 -3.61 19.19 12.08
CA ALA A 306 -4.75 18.53 12.73
C ALA A 306 -4.75 18.70 14.26
N GLY A 307 -3.80 19.46 14.80
CA GLY A 307 -3.71 19.83 16.22
C GLY A 307 -3.06 18.77 17.09
N TYR A 308 -2.30 17.84 16.52
CA TYR A 308 -1.51 16.89 17.30
C TYR A 308 -0.25 17.55 17.85
N ASP A 309 0.08 17.27 19.11
CA ASP A 309 1.37 17.65 19.68
C ASP A 309 2.41 16.65 19.23
N MET A 310 3.33 17.07 18.36
CA MET A 310 4.34 16.20 17.75
C MET A 310 5.33 15.62 18.77
N ASN A 311 5.45 16.19 19.99
CA ASN A 311 6.22 15.56 21.06
C ASN A 311 5.55 14.29 21.59
N ASN A 312 4.25 14.14 21.35
CA ASN A 312 3.45 13.00 21.77
C ASN A 312 3.10 12.06 20.60
N VAL A 313 3.85 12.14 19.50
CA VAL A 313 3.68 11.28 18.33
C VAL A 313 4.90 10.37 18.18
N GLU A 314 4.70 9.08 18.40
CA GLU A 314 5.69 8.06 18.10
C GLU A 314 5.66 7.73 16.60
N VAL A 315 6.83 7.66 15.98
CA VAL A 315 6.98 7.34 14.55
C VAL A 315 7.61 5.97 14.40
N GLY A 316 6.95 5.11 13.65
CA GLY A 316 7.42 3.79 13.26
C GLY A 316 7.62 3.69 11.75
N ARG A 317 8.45 2.74 11.33
CA ARG A 317 8.58 2.34 9.93
C ARG A 317 8.49 0.83 9.81
N ASP A 318 7.94 0.36 8.69
CA ASP A 318 7.89 -1.06 8.39
C ASP A 318 9.29 -1.58 7.98
N GLN A 319 9.40 -2.90 7.79
CA GLN A 319 10.68 -3.53 7.45
C GLN A 319 11.22 -3.08 6.08
N THR A 320 10.33 -2.65 5.17
CA THR A 320 10.75 -2.13 3.86
C THR A 320 11.19 -0.66 3.92
N GLY A 321 10.84 0.05 4.99
CA GLY A 321 11.07 1.49 5.15
C GLY A 321 10.04 2.38 4.44
N VAL A 322 9.16 1.80 3.62
CA VAL A 322 8.19 2.52 2.78
C VAL A 322 7.01 3.03 3.60
N ILE A 323 6.52 2.22 4.53
CA ILE A 323 5.33 2.55 5.31
C ILE A 323 5.79 3.23 6.58
N ILE A 324 5.40 4.48 6.73
CA ILE A 324 5.60 5.26 7.94
C ILE A 324 4.30 5.30 8.73
N THR A 325 4.40 5.11 10.04
CA THR A 325 3.25 5.03 10.94
C THR A 325 3.40 6.07 12.04
N PHE A 326 2.32 6.78 12.33
CA PHE A 326 2.26 7.79 13.39
C PHE A 326 1.28 7.33 14.46
N LEU A 327 1.79 7.19 15.68
CA LEU A 327 1.01 6.83 16.85
C LEU A 327 0.95 8.01 17.81
N ALA A 328 -0.19 8.68 17.84
CA ALA A 328 -0.43 9.81 18.72
C ALA A 328 -1.20 9.37 19.97
N ARG A 329 -0.69 9.72 21.15
CA ARG A 329 -1.28 9.37 22.45
C ARG A 329 -1.02 10.48 23.48
N PRO A 330 -1.69 10.49 24.65
CA PRO A 330 -1.38 11.45 25.71
C PRO A 330 0.06 11.36 26.20
N ALA A 331 0.66 12.50 26.57
CA ALA A 331 2.08 12.60 26.97
C ALA A 331 2.51 11.59 28.06
N HIS A 332 1.66 11.37 29.07
CA HIS A 332 1.96 10.45 30.18
C HIS A 332 2.00 8.96 29.75
N MET A 333 1.52 8.64 28.55
CA MET A 333 1.50 7.29 27.98
C MET A 333 2.69 7.01 27.03
N LEU A 334 3.57 7.98 26.78
CA LEU A 334 4.71 7.86 25.85
C LEU A 334 5.83 6.91 26.31
N GLN A 335 5.63 6.09 27.34
CA GLN A 335 6.67 5.21 27.85
C GLN A 335 7.19 4.25 26.76
N ASN A 336 8.44 4.48 26.31
CA ASN A 336 9.49 3.57 25.82
C ASN A 336 9.12 2.25 25.10
N ARG A 337 7.96 2.15 24.43
CA ARG A 337 7.50 0.88 23.82
C ARG A 337 7.77 0.78 22.33
N PHE A 338 7.74 1.89 21.57
CA PHE A 338 8.15 1.86 20.15
C PHE A 338 9.65 2.04 19.93
N SER A 339 10.42 2.50 20.92
CA SER A 339 11.87 2.68 20.78
C SER A 339 12.65 1.35 20.67
N GLN A 340 12.02 0.20 20.95
CA GLN A 340 12.57 -1.13 20.69
C GLN A 340 12.28 -1.66 19.26
N MET A 341 11.48 -0.96 18.45
CA MET A 341 11.15 -1.33 17.07
C MET A 341 12.09 -0.71 16.01
N LYS A 342 13.28 -0.23 16.42
CA LYS A 342 14.33 0.14 15.46
C LYS A 342 14.99 -1.12 14.90
N HIS A 343 14.36 -1.76 13.92
CA HIS A 343 15.16 -2.42 12.90
C HIS A 343 15.76 -1.34 12.02
N GLN A 344 17.09 -1.34 11.90
CA GLN A 344 17.75 -0.52 10.91
C GLN A 344 17.08 -0.78 9.56
N PRO A 345 16.59 0.24 8.85
CA PRO A 345 16.17 0.04 7.47
C PRO A 345 17.36 -0.56 6.74
N SER A 346 17.14 -1.73 6.13
CA SER A 346 18.09 -2.21 5.13
C SER A 346 18.18 -1.12 4.07
N PRO A 347 19.37 -0.81 3.54
CA PRO A 347 19.49 0.19 2.49
C PRO A 347 18.51 -0.17 1.36
N PRO A 348 17.88 0.82 0.71
CA PRO A 348 17.04 0.54 -0.44
C PRO A 348 17.86 -0.31 -1.40
N ILE A 349 17.33 -1.48 -1.78
CA ILE A 349 17.89 -2.26 -2.87
C ILE A 349 17.73 -1.37 -4.09
N ARG A 350 18.78 -0.60 -4.41
CA ARG A 350 18.89 0.07 -5.70
C ARG A 350 18.74 -1.03 -6.73
N ALA A 351 17.76 -0.89 -7.63
CA ALA A 351 17.81 -1.58 -8.91
C ALA A 351 19.24 -1.43 -9.44
N ALA A 352 19.88 -2.55 -9.75
CA ALA A 352 21.27 -2.57 -10.16
C ALA A 352 21.46 -1.62 -11.34
N ASN A 353 22.14 -0.49 -11.10
CA ASN A 353 22.58 0.40 -12.16
C ASN A 353 23.48 -0.41 -13.10
N SER A 354 23.01 -0.55 -14.34
CA SER A 354 23.72 -1.08 -15.49
C SER A 354 25.01 -0.27 -15.72
N SER A 355 26.12 -0.76 -15.18
CA SER A 355 27.44 -0.23 -15.50
C SER A 355 27.93 -0.87 -16.80
N VAL A 356 27.62 -0.21 -17.91
CA VAL A 356 28.26 -0.44 -19.21
C VAL A 356 29.77 -0.19 -19.04
N LYS A 357 30.56 -1.26 -18.99
CA LYS A 357 32.01 -1.18 -19.15
C LYS A 357 32.31 -0.71 -20.58
N ARG A 358 32.72 0.55 -20.74
CA ARG A 358 33.48 0.97 -21.92
C ARG A 358 34.84 0.29 -21.86
N THR A 359 35.07 -0.68 -22.74
CA THR A 359 36.39 -1.18 -23.06
C THR A 359 37.11 -0.12 -23.88
N SER A 360 38.15 0.50 -23.31
CA SER A 360 39.15 1.25 -24.06
C SER A 360 40.04 0.25 -24.79
N VAL A 361 40.02 0.33 -26.12
CA VAL A 361 40.95 -0.38 -27.01
C VAL A 361 42.30 0.33 -26.91
N ASP A 362 43.32 -0.41 -26.49
CA ASP A 362 44.73 -0.06 -26.68
C ASP A 362 45.05 0.04 -28.18
N SER A 363 45.53 1.18 -28.62
CA SER A 363 46.20 1.33 -29.91
C SER A 363 47.66 1.70 -29.64
N SER A 364 48.51 0.68 -29.59
CA SER A 364 49.94 0.80 -29.80
C SER A 364 50.21 0.60 -31.29
N SER A 365 50.70 1.63 -31.97
CA SER A 365 51.42 1.55 -33.26
C SER A 365 52.13 2.88 -33.54
N ASN A 366 53.47 2.80 -33.54
CA ASN A 366 54.50 3.76 -33.96
C ASN A 366 54.78 5.00 -33.12
#